data_AF-A0A7S0N0I4-F1
#
_entry.id   AF-A0A7S0N0I4-F1
#
_cell.length_a   1.000
_cell.length_b   1.000
_cell.length_c   1.000
_cell.angle_alpha   90.00
_cell.angle_beta   90.00
_cell.angle_gamma   90.00
#
_symmetry.space_group_name_H-M   'P 1'
#
loop_
_entity.id
_entity.type
_entity.pdbx_description
1 polymer ?
#
loop_
_entity_poly.entity_id
_entity_poly.type
_entity_poly.pdbx_seq_one_letter_code
_entity_poly.pdbx_strand_id
1 'polypeptide(L)'
;DDTTLRITELPIRKWTQDYKEFLEGMIKPDKKDQAPFILDYKEYHTDTAVNFEVKLSEAAMKEALKEGLHKKFKLTTTMGLSNMHLFNERGVVTKYDSVDQIME
;
A
#
# COMPACT_ATOMS: atom_id res chain seq x y z
N ASP A 1 12.63 7.59 17.15
CA ASP A 1 11.33 7.92 17.76
C ASP A 1 10.42 6.70 17.75
N ASP A 2 10.07 6.22 18.94
CA ASP A 2 9.31 4.97 19.10
C ASP A 2 7.84 5.09 18.68
N THR A 3 7.38 6.30 18.40
CA THR A 3 6.01 6.63 17.99
C THR A 3 5.90 7.16 16.56
N THR A 4 7.02 7.17 15.82
CA THR A 4 7.05 7.68 14.44
C THR A 4 7.36 6.55 13.47
N LEU A 5 6.54 6.42 12.44
CA LEU A 5 6.68 5.45 11.36
C LEU A 5 7.07 6.17 10.07
N ARG A 6 7.92 5.53 9.27
CA ARG A 6 8.28 6.01 7.93
C ARG A 6 7.84 5.02 6.87
N ILE A 7 7.08 5.51 5.90
CA ILE A 7 6.57 4.75 4.77
C ILE A 7 7.24 5.31 3.52
N THR A 8 8.26 4.61 3.04
CA THR A 8 9.09 5.03 1.89
C THR A 8 8.68 4.36 0.58
N GLU A 9 7.79 3.37 0.64
CA GLU A 9 7.35 2.63 -0.54
C GLU A 9 5.87 2.27 -0.43
N LEU A 10 5.19 2.25 -1.58
CA LEU A 10 3.81 1.81 -1.72
C LEU A 10 3.74 0.57 -2.61
N PRO A 11 2.76 -0.32 -2.38
CA PRO A 11 2.53 -1.44 -3.28
C PRO A 11 2.30 -0.98 -4.72
N ILE A 12 2.70 -1.82 -5.67
CA ILE A 12 2.49 -1.60 -7.11
C ILE A 12 1.00 -1.30 -7.37
N ARG A 13 0.74 -0.34 -8.27
CA ARG A 13 -0.60 0.21 -8.62
C ARG A 13 -1.29 1.03 -7.52
N LYS A 14 -0.56 1.46 -6.49
CA LYS A 14 -1.09 2.38 -5.48
C LYS A 14 -0.51 3.78 -5.69
N TRP A 15 -1.39 4.75 -5.94
CA TRP A 15 -0.98 6.14 -6.13
C TRP A 15 -0.71 6.82 -4.79
N THR A 16 0.27 7.73 -4.79
CA THR A 16 0.64 8.53 -3.63
C THR A 16 -0.54 9.36 -3.11
N GLN A 17 -1.31 9.97 -4.02
CA GLN A 17 -2.49 10.77 -3.68
C GLN A 17 -3.60 9.93 -3.03
N ASP A 18 -3.97 8.79 -3.62
CA ASP A 18 -4.96 7.88 -3.02
C ASP A 18 -4.53 7.40 -1.63
N TYR A 19 -3.22 7.21 -1.43
CA TYR A 19 -2.69 6.80 -0.13
C TYR A 19 -2.72 7.92 0.91
N LYS A 20 -2.44 9.16 0.49
CA LYS A 20 -2.58 10.34 1.33
C LYS A 20 -4.01 10.47 1.85
N GLU A 21 -5.01 10.35 0.98
CA GLU A 21 -6.44 10.39 1.37
C GLU A 21 -6.79 9.28 2.37
N PHE A 22 -6.20 8.09 2.21
CA PHE A 22 -6.32 7.02 3.19
C PHE A 22 -5.74 7.41 4.57
N LEU A 23 -4.56 8.03 4.63
CA LEU A 23 -3.97 8.50 5.89
C LEU A 23 -4.80 9.63 6.52
N GLU A 24 -5.34 10.54 5.72
CA GLU A 24 -6.24 11.60 6.18
C GLU A 24 -7.51 11.04 6.83
N GLY A 25 -8.09 9.99 6.25
CA GLY A 25 -9.21 9.27 6.86
C GLY A 25 -8.87 8.61 8.20
N MET A 26 -7.59 8.26 8.43
CA MET A 26 -7.13 7.74 9.72
C MET A 26 -6.86 8.83 10.77
N ILE A 27 -6.68 10.09 10.34
CA ILE A 27 -6.62 11.28 11.22
C ILE A 27 -8.02 11.80 11.53
N LYS A 28 -8.95 11.76 10.57
CA LYS A 28 -10.32 12.24 10.74
C LYS A 28 -11.28 11.09 10.44
N PRO A 29 -11.50 10.17 11.38
CA PRO A 29 -12.43 9.07 11.17
C PRO A 29 -13.85 9.61 10.91
N ASP A 30 -14.57 9.02 9.95
CA ASP A 30 -15.92 9.43 9.55
C ASP A 30 -16.94 9.42 10.69
N LYS A 31 -16.71 8.58 11.70
CA LYS A 31 -17.53 8.51 12.91
C LYS A 31 -16.97 9.47 13.96
N LYS A 32 -17.75 10.50 14.30
CA LYS A 32 -17.41 11.52 15.33
C LYS A 32 -16.98 10.96 16.69
N ASP A 33 -17.38 9.73 17.02
CA ASP A 33 -17.06 9.07 18.29
C ASP A 33 -15.78 8.22 18.26
N GLN A 34 -15.08 8.12 17.11
CA GLN A 34 -13.80 7.43 17.02
C GLN A 34 -12.64 8.40 17.24
N ALA A 35 -11.74 8.04 18.14
CA ALA A 35 -10.48 8.73 18.29
C ALA A 35 -9.59 8.54 17.04
N PRO A 36 -8.84 9.57 16.63
CA PRO A 36 -7.92 9.47 15.50
C PRO A 36 -6.83 8.44 15.78
N PHE A 37 -6.53 7.59 14.80
CA PHE A 37 -5.48 6.58 14.93
C PHE A 37 -4.09 7.20 14.71
N ILE A 38 -4.02 8.11 13.73
CA ILE A 38 -2.83 8.89 13.42
C ILE A 38 -2.97 10.27 14.07
N LEU A 39 -1.90 10.75 14.71
CA LEU A 39 -1.85 12.08 15.30
C LEU A 39 -1.53 13.14 14.24
N ASP A 40 -0.53 12.86 13.40
CA ASP A 40 -0.06 13.76 12.35
C ASP A 40 0.70 12.97 11.28
N TYR A 41 0.83 13.53 10.07
CA TYR A 41 1.76 13.02 9.07
C TYR A 41 2.46 14.15 8.32
N LYS A 42 3.67 13.88 7.82
CA LYS A 42 4.43 14.77 6.95
C LYS A 42 4.81 14.06 5.66
N GLU A 43 4.80 14.80 4.57
CA GLU A 43 5.12 14.31 3.23
C GLU A 43 6.47 14.88 2.77
N TYR A 44 7.34 13.99 2.31
CA TYR A 44 8.66 14.34 1.77
C TYR A 44 8.86 13.69 0.40
N HIS A 45 7.81 13.70 -0.42
CA HIS A 45 7.79 13.02 -1.71
C HIS A 45 8.60 13.77 -2.78
N THR A 46 9.05 13.02 -3.77
CA THR A 46 9.52 13.57 -5.06
C THR A 46 8.63 13.04 -6.18
N ASP A 47 8.90 13.44 -7.42
CA ASP A 47 8.16 12.95 -8.59
C ASP A 47 8.26 11.42 -8.77
N THR A 48 9.28 10.79 -8.19
CA THR A 48 9.60 9.36 -8.38
C THR A 48 9.69 8.55 -7.09
N ALA A 49 9.66 9.19 -5.92
CA ALA A 49 9.82 8.51 -4.64
C ALA A 49 8.77 8.95 -3.61
N VAL A 50 8.26 7.98 -2.86
CA VAL A 50 7.30 8.20 -1.78
C VAL A 50 8.03 8.29 -0.43
N ASN A 51 7.54 9.14 0.47
CA ASN A 51 8.06 9.24 1.83
C ASN A 51 7.04 9.93 2.75
N PHE A 52 6.31 9.14 3.53
CA PHE A 52 5.43 9.63 4.59
C PHE A 52 6.07 9.39 5.96
N GLU A 53 6.16 10.44 6.76
CA GLU A 53 6.49 10.34 8.18
C GLU A 53 5.20 10.46 9.00
N VAL A 54 4.76 9.35 9.59
CA VAL A 54 3.48 9.22 10.30
C VAL A 54 3.73 9.19 11.81
N LYS A 55 3.08 10.06 12.56
CA LYS A 55 3.15 10.09 14.02
C LYS A 55 1.92 9.44 14.64
N LEU A 56 2.16 8.50 15.55
CA LEU A 56 1.14 7.78 16.30
C LEU A 56 1.24 8.11 17.80
N SER A 57 0.21 7.74 18.55
CA SER A 57 0.34 7.60 20.01
C SER A 57 1.04 6.27 20.35
N GLU A 58 1.62 6.16 21.54
CA GLU A 58 2.22 4.88 21.99
C GLU A 58 1.22 3.72 21.99
N ALA A 59 -0.05 3.99 22.33
CA ALA A 59 -1.11 3.00 22.31
C ALA A 59 -1.41 2.53 20.88
N ALA A 60 -1.57 3.47 19.94
CA ALA A 60 -1.82 3.16 18.53
C ALA A 60 -0.62 2.43 17.89
N MET A 61 0.61 2.81 18.25
CA MET A 61 1.81 2.12 17.77
C MET A 61 1.88 0.66 18.26
N LYS A 62 1.58 0.41 19.55
CA LYS A 62 1.52 -0.96 20.09
C LYS A 62 0.42 -1.79 19.42
N GLU A 63 -0.74 -1.20 19.17
CA GLU A 63 -1.82 -1.86 18.41
C GLU A 63 -1.38 -2.19 16.97
N ALA A 64 -0.77 -1.22 16.28
CA ALA A 64 -0.29 -1.39 14.90
C ALA A 64 0.78 -2.47 14.79
N LEU A 65 1.69 -2.56 15.76
CA LEU A 65 2.71 -3.62 15.82
C LEU A 65 2.10 -5.00 16.07
N LYS A 66 1.07 -5.07 16.94
CA LYS A 66 0.37 -6.32 17.24
C LYS A 66 -0.41 -6.85 16.03
N GLU A 67 -1.04 -5.97 15.25
CA GLU A 67 -1.75 -6.33 14.01
C GLU A 67 -0.78 -6.58 12.83
N GLY A 68 0.38 -5.93 12.87
CA GLY A 68 1.38 -5.88 11.82
C GLY A 68 1.26 -4.59 11.00
N LEU A 69 2.35 -3.82 10.94
CA LEU A 69 2.39 -2.50 10.29
C LEU A 69 1.97 -2.58 8.81
N HIS A 70 2.51 -3.54 8.06
CA HIS A 70 2.19 -3.70 6.64
C HIS A 70 0.69 -3.93 6.39
N LYS A 71 0.04 -4.68 7.27
CA LYS A 71 -1.40 -4.97 7.19
C LYS A 71 -2.21 -3.73 7.59
N LYS A 72 -1.90 -3.13 8.74
CA LYS A 72 -2.62 -1.95 9.27
C LYS A 72 -2.60 -0.79 8.28
N PHE A 73 -1.44 -0.53 7.70
CA PHE A 73 -1.20 0.57 6.77
C PHE A 73 -1.46 0.22 5.31
N LYS A 74 -2.02 -0.96 5.01
CA LYS A 74 -2.35 -1.43 3.65
C LYS A 74 -1.16 -1.30 2.67
N LEU A 75 0.01 -1.76 3.12
CA LEU A 75 1.28 -1.79 2.39
C LEU A 75 1.57 -3.16 1.77
N THR A 76 0.55 -3.99 1.59
CA THR A 76 0.66 -5.28 0.90
C THR A 76 -0.51 -5.43 -0.05
N THR A 77 -0.24 -5.90 -1.26
CA THR A 77 -1.25 -6.26 -2.26
C THR A 77 -0.96 -7.65 -2.81
N THR A 78 -2.01 -8.35 -3.21
CA THR A 78 -1.90 -9.66 -3.87
C THR A 78 -2.06 -9.47 -5.36
N MET A 79 -1.16 -10.06 -6.15
CA MET A 79 -1.26 -10.09 -7.61
C MET A 79 -1.41 -11.53 -8.07
N GLY A 80 -2.50 -11.82 -8.78
CA GLY A 80 -2.71 -13.12 -9.42
C GLY A 80 -2.12 -13.12 -10.84
N LEU A 81 -1.39 -14.18 -11.19
CA LEU A 81 -0.80 -14.39 -12.52
C LEU A 81 -1.55 -15.46 -13.34
N SER A 82 -2.79 -15.79 -12.97
CA SER A 82 -3.55 -16.91 -13.55
C SER A 82 -4.14 -16.66 -14.93
N ASN A 83 -4.15 -15.41 -15.40
CA ASN A 83 -4.83 -14.98 -16.62
C ASN A 83 -3.87 -14.31 -17.60
N MET A 84 -2.89 -15.06 -18.10
CA MET A 84 -1.94 -14.58 -19.12
C MET A 84 -2.41 -15.02 -20.51
N HIS A 85 -3.13 -14.14 -21.22
CA HIS A 85 -3.58 -14.39 -22.60
C HIS A 85 -2.82 -13.47 -23.56
N LEU A 86 -2.11 -14.06 -24.52
CA LEU A 86 -1.32 -13.34 -25.51
C LEU A 86 -1.56 -13.93 -26.91
N PHE A 87 -1.29 -13.15 -27.94
CA PHE A 87 -1.25 -13.66 -29.31
C PHE A 87 0.04 -14.46 -29.50
N ASN A 88 -0.08 -15.70 -29.95
CA ASN A 88 1.06 -16.51 -30.36
C ASN A 88 1.54 -16.11 -31.78
N GLU A 89 2.62 -16.74 -32.25
CA GLU A 89 3.22 -16.48 -33.58
C GLU A 89 2.23 -16.62 -34.75
N ARG A 90 1.16 -17.41 -34.57
CA ARG A 90 0.10 -17.63 -35.56
C ARG A 90 -1.03 -16.61 -35.46
N GLY A 91 -0.90 -15.60 -34.60
CA GLY A 91 -1.93 -14.59 -34.34
C GLY A 91 -3.13 -15.12 -33.58
N VAL A 92 -3.01 -16.26 -32.88
CA VAL A 92 -4.10 -16.88 -32.11
C VAL A 92 -3.94 -16.57 -30.62
N VAL A 93 -5.03 -16.16 -29.99
CA VAL A 93 -5.07 -15.94 -28.53
C VAL A 93 -4.85 -17.26 -27.82
N THR A 94 -3.76 -17.35 -27.06
CA THR A 94 -3.37 -18.54 -26.30
C THR A 94 -3.25 -18.16 -24.83
N LYS A 95 -3.73 -19.03 -23.94
CA LYS A 95 -3.52 -18.89 -22.49
C LYS A 95 -2.19 -19.53 -22.12
N TYR A 96 -1.40 -18.83 -21.32
CA TYR A 96 -0.15 -19.30 -20.74
C TYR A 96 -0.33 -19.45 -19.22
N ASP A 97 0.16 -20.55 -18.66
CA ASP A 97 0.03 -20.85 -17.23
C ASP A 97 1.24 -20.38 -16.42
N SER A 98 2.39 -20.14 -17.07
CA SER A 98 3.59 -19.55 -16.46
C SER A 98 4.23 -18.50 -17.37
N VAL A 99 5.08 -17.67 -16.77
CA VAL A 99 5.88 -16.69 -17.53
C VAL A 99 6.89 -17.40 -18.44
N ASP A 100 7.42 -18.56 -18.01
CA ASP A 100 8.36 -19.35 -18.81
C ASP A 100 7.76 -19.81 -20.14
N GLN A 101 6.49 -20.22 -20.17
CA GLN A 101 5.80 -20.60 -21.42
C GLN A 101 5.65 -19.45 -22.43
N ILE A 102 5.79 -18.20 -21.98
CA ILE A 102 5.75 -17.02 -22.85
C ILE A 102 7.16 -16.72 -23.39
N MET A 103 8.20 -17.10 -22.64
CA MET A 103 9.60 -16.82 -22.98
C MET A 103 10.22 -17.88 -23.91
N GLU A 104 9.68 -19.10 -23.90
CA GLU A 104 9.99 -20.16 -24.88
C GLU A 104 9.43 -19.85 -26.28
#